data_AF-A0A0H4X4P6-F1
#
_entry.id   AF-A0A0H4X4P6-F1
#
_cell.length_a   1.000
_cell.length_b   1.000
_cell.length_c   1.000
_cell.angle_alpha   90.00
_cell.angle_beta   90.00
_cell.angle_gamma   90.00
#
_symmetry.space_group_name_H-M   'P 1'
#
loop_
_entity.id
_entity.type
_entity.pdbx_description
1 polymer ?
#
loop_
_entity_poly.entity_id
_entity_poly.type
_entity_poly.pdbx_seq_one_letter_code
_entity_poly.pdbx_strand_id
1 'polypeptide(L)'
;MVFPNWSGAPERVIPPSHRLTPGRWEKHHIFPQAEDLSMWFGSRGVKIHDFTMPIPRDVHRRIHGSDGRGGAWNQAWRDFKSEKPGATSTEIFKHAGELIHRFQLIGGPIQPYYSRPGA
;
A
#
# COMPACT_ATOMS: atom_id res chain seq x y z
N MET A 1 1.68 35.23 20.87
CA MET A 1 1.88 35.84 19.54
C MET A 1 0.67 35.48 18.69
N VAL A 2 -0.08 36.48 18.24
CA VAL A 2 -1.32 36.33 17.45
C VAL A 2 -1.08 37.06 16.13
N PHE A 3 -1.27 36.39 15.00
CA PHE A 3 -1.18 37.02 13.68
C PHE A 3 -2.58 37.47 13.23
N PRO A 4 -2.74 38.68 12.66
CA PRO A 4 -4.03 39.14 12.15
C PRO A 4 -4.34 38.55 10.76
N ASN A 5 -5.59 38.11 10.58
CA ASN A 5 -6.15 37.65 9.30
C ASN A 5 -6.56 38.86 8.44
N TRP A 6 -5.92 39.03 7.27
CA TRP A 6 -6.34 39.94 6.20
C TRP A 6 -6.62 39.15 4.92
N SER A 7 -7.82 38.58 4.81
CA SER A 7 -8.48 38.34 3.52
C SER A 7 -9.92 37.92 3.81
N GLY A 8 -10.89 38.72 3.36
CA GLY A 8 -12.32 38.37 3.36
C GLY A 8 -12.66 37.23 2.40
N ALA A 9 -11.92 36.12 2.47
CA ALA A 9 -12.24 34.88 1.79
C ALA A 9 -13.39 34.20 2.55
N PRO A 10 -14.40 33.65 1.87
CA PRO A 10 -15.40 32.83 2.53
C PRO A 10 -14.67 31.72 3.28
N GLU A 11 -15.06 31.51 4.54
CA GLU A 11 -14.57 30.45 5.41
C GLU A 11 -14.61 29.15 4.62
N ARG A 12 -13.46 28.78 4.05
CA ARG A 12 -13.33 27.57 3.26
C ARG A 12 -13.69 26.49 4.24
N VAL A 13 -14.85 25.87 4.06
CA VAL A 13 -15.25 24.65 4.75
C VAL A 13 -14.06 23.73 4.60
N ILE A 14 -13.23 23.66 5.63
CA ILE A 14 -12.17 22.68 5.72
C ILE A 14 -13.00 21.40 5.78
N PRO A 15 -13.05 20.58 4.71
CA PRO A 15 -13.75 19.30 4.83
C PRO A 15 -13.16 18.65 6.07
N PRO A 16 -13.98 18.13 7.00
CA PRO A 16 -13.51 17.66 8.28
C PRO A 16 -12.26 16.84 8.00
N SER A 17 -11.12 17.33 8.51
CA SER A 17 -9.86 16.60 8.43
C SER A 17 -10.26 15.19 8.81
N HIS A 18 -10.15 14.25 7.86
CA HIS A 18 -10.66 12.90 8.03
C HIS A 18 -9.99 12.39 9.30
N ARG A 19 -10.69 12.51 10.43
CA ARG A 19 -10.27 12.00 11.72
C ARG A 19 -10.32 10.51 11.45
N LEU A 20 -9.16 9.97 11.07
CA LEU A 20 -8.98 8.54 10.92
C LEU A 20 -9.47 7.96 12.24
N THR A 21 -10.62 7.27 12.20
CA THR A 21 -11.08 6.44 13.31
C THR A 21 -9.87 5.66 13.82
N PRO A 22 -9.67 5.45 15.14
CA PRO A 22 -8.57 4.64 15.65
C PRO A 22 -8.58 3.30 14.94
N GLY A 23 -7.75 3.18 13.90
CA GLY A 23 -8.04 2.27 12.81
C GLY A 23 -7.54 0.89 13.17
N ARG A 24 -8.35 -0.14 12.98
CA ARG A 24 -7.82 -1.51 12.99
C ARG A 24 -6.74 -1.59 11.91
N TRP A 25 -5.54 -1.99 12.29
CA TRP A 25 -4.42 -2.18 11.37
C TRP A 25 -4.42 -3.62 10.85
N GLU A 26 -4.11 -3.80 9.57
CA GLU A 26 -4.04 -5.11 8.92
C GLU A 26 -2.69 -5.24 8.21
N LYS A 27 -2.08 -6.43 8.28
CA LYS A 27 -0.85 -6.74 7.54
C LYS A 27 -1.20 -6.82 6.05
N HIS A 28 -0.59 -5.94 5.27
CA HIS A 28 -0.74 -5.93 3.83
C HIS A 28 0.54 -6.46 3.17
N HIS A 29 0.39 -7.38 2.23
CA HIS A 29 1.52 -7.89 1.45
C HIS A 29 1.84 -6.91 0.32
N ILE A 30 3.07 -6.40 0.32
CA ILE A 30 3.55 -5.51 -0.75
C ILE A 30 3.56 -6.27 -2.08
N PHE A 31 3.98 -7.53 -2.06
CA PHE A 31 3.91 -8.44 -3.20
C PHE A 31 2.71 -9.38 -3.04
N PRO A 32 1.71 -9.33 -3.93
CA PRO A 32 0.49 -10.13 -3.81
C PRO A 32 0.70 -11.64 -3.63
N GLN A 33 -0.18 -12.25 -2.84
CA GLN A 33 -0.23 -13.71 -2.66
C GLN A 33 -0.97 -14.46 -3.78
N ALA A 34 -1.64 -13.75 -4.70
CA ALA A 34 -2.31 -14.39 -5.83
C ALA A 34 -1.31 -15.27 -6.59
N GLU A 35 -1.70 -16.52 -6.86
CA GLU A 35 -0.80 -17.58 -7.33
C GLU A 35 0.01 -17.18 -8.57
N ASP A 36 -0.64 -16.53 -9.54
CA ASP A 36 -0.01 -16.06 -10.77
C ASP A 36 1.10 -15.03 -10.54
N LEU A 37 0.95 -14.21 -9.50
CA LEU A 37 1.89 -13.17 -9.12
C LEU A 37 2.97 -13.72 -8.18
N SER A 38 2.60 -14.51 -7.18
CA SER A 38 3.52 -15.09 -6.19
C SER A 38 4.57 -15.99 -6.85
N MET A 39 4.16 -16.84 -7.79
CA MET A 39 5.08 -17.67 -8.58
C MET A 39 6.03 -16.80 -9.42
N TRP A 40 5.51 -15.73 -10.03
CA TRP A 40 6.31 -14.82 -10.83
C TRP A 40 7.37 -14.11 -9.98
N PHE A 41 7.00 -13.55 -8.83
CA PHE A 41 7.93 -12.96 -7.87
C PHE A 41 9.00 -13.96 -7.40
N GLY A 42 8.58 -15.17 -7.03
CA GLY A 42 9.48 -16.23 -6.56
C GLY A 42 10.52 -16.60 -7.62
N SER A 43 10.13 -16.69 -8.89
CA SER A 43 11.06 -16.94 -9.99
C SER A 43 12.08 -15.79 -10.25
N ARG A 44 11.87 -14.62 -9.64
CA ARG A 44 12.81 -13.46 -9.67
C ARG A 44 13.55 -13.29 -8.34
N GLY A 45 13.45 -14.26 -7.43
CA GLY A 45 14.12 -14.23 -6.12
C GLY A 45 13.45 -13.31 -5.10
N VAL A 46 12.21 -12.86 -5.35
CA VAL A 46 11.45 -12.03 -4.41
C VAL A 46 10.61 -12.92 -3.49
N LYS A 47 11.01 -13.00 -2.23
CA LYS A 47 10.32 -13.75 -1.17
C LYS A 47 9.18 -12.90 -0.59
N ILE A 48 7.96 -13.09 -1.10
CA ILE A 48 6.83 -12.19 -0.80
C ILE A 48 6.49 -12.04 0.69
N HIS A 49 6.73 -13.08 1.49
CA HIS A 49 6.45 -13.05 2.93
C HIS A 49 7.44 -12.21 3.73
N ASP A 50 8.57 -11.81 3.15
CA ASP A 50 9.54 -10.94 3.84
C ASP A 50 9.12 -9.46 3.79
N PHE A 51 8.10 -9.13 2.98
CA PHE A 51 7.74 -7.75 2.67
C PHE A 51 6.24 -7.48 2.91
N THR A 52 5.90 -7.25 4.18
CA THR A 52 4.57 -6.81 4.58
C THR A 52 4.62 -5.48 5.30
N MET A 53 3.53 -4.72 5.25
CA MET A 53 3.41 -3.43 5.89
C MET A 53 2.07 -3.35 6.62
N PRO A 54 2.02 -2.96 7.90
CA PRO A 54 0.76 -2.72 8.57
C PRO A 54 0.14 -1.43 8.02
N ILE A 55 -1.09 -1.52 7.52
CA ILE A 55 -1.85 -0.36 7.01
C ILE A 55 -3.23 -0.29 7.68
N PRO A 56 -3.87 0.90 7.71
CA PRO A 56 -5.25 1.02 8.16
C PRO A 56 -6.21 0.13 7.34
N ARG A 57 -7.17 -0.51 8.01
CA ARG A 57 -8.14 -1.45 7.39
C ARG A 57 -8.97 -0.82 6.28
N ASP A 58 -9.34 0.46 6.42
CA ASP A 58 -10.05 1.22 5.39
C ASP A 58 -9.20 1.37 4.13
N VAL A 59 -7.90 1.67 4.27
CA VAL A 59 -6.95 1.68 3.15
C VAL A 59 -6.84 0.28 2.54
N HIS A 60 -6.71 -0.76 3.37
CA HIS A 60 -6.64 -2.15 2.91
C HIS A 60 -7.85 -2.56 2.06
N ARG A 61 -9.07 -2.21 2.52
CA ARG A 61 -10.31 -2.45 1.78
C ARG A 61 -10.42 -1.63 0.51
N ARG A 62 -9.99 -0.37 0.53
CA ARG A 62 -10.00 0.51 -0.65
C ARG A 62 -9.18 -0.08 -1.80
N ILE A 63 -8.00 -0.62 -1.50
CA ILE A 63 -7.07 -1.11 -2.54
C ILE A 63 -7.36 -2.54 -3.01
N HIS A 64 -7.98 -3.37 -2.17
CA HIS A 64 -8.35 -4.74 -2.52
C HIS A 64 -9.83 -4.95 -2.88
N GLY A 65 -10.67 -3.93 -2.72
CA GLY A 65 -12.11 -4.04 -2.90
C GLY A 65 -12.82 -4.71 -1.72
N SER A 66 -14.14 -4.83 -1.83
CA SER A 66 -15.01 -5.34 -0.76
C SER A 66 -14.81 -6.82 -0.45
N ASP A 67 -14.33 -7.61 -1.40
CA ASP A 67 -14.06 -9.04 -1.23
C ASP A 67 -12.63 -9.33 -0.72
N GLY A 68 -11.74 -8.33 -0.71
CA GLY A 68 -10.35 -8.46 -0.29
C GLY A 68 -9.49 -9.32 -1.21
N ARG A 69 -9.96 -9.66 -2.43
CA ARG A 69 -9.31 -10.64 -3.32
C ARG A 69 -8.29 -10.06 -4.29
N GLY A 70 -7.73 -8.89 -3.95
CA GLY A 70 -6.63 -8.29 -4.71
C GLY A 70 -6.95 -6.94 -5.31
N GLY A 71 -8.18 -6.71 -5.77
CA GLY A 71 -8.65 -5.42 -6.28
C GLY A 71 -7.67 -4.68 -7.21
N ALA A 72 -7.64 -3.36 -7.06
CA ALA A 72 -6.76 -2.48 -7.84
C ALA A 72 -5.28 -2.73 -7.57
N TRP A 73 -4.92 -3.23 -6.38
CA TRP A 73 -3.54 -3.57 -6.03
C TRP A 73 -3.00 -4.72 -6.89
N ASN A 74 -3.71 -5.84 -6.95
CA ASN A 74 -3.30 -6.98 -7.78
C ASN A 74 -3.36 -6.62 -9.27
N GLN A 75 -4.33 -5.81 -9.68
CA GLN A 75 -4.42 -5.39 -11.08
C GLN A 75 -3.18 -4.59 -11.50
N ALA A 76 -2.75 -3.61 -10.69
CA ALA A 76 -1.54 -2.84 -10.97
C ALA A 76 -0.29 -3.74 -11.11
N TRP A 77 -0.18 -4.77 -10.26
CA TRP A 77 0.89 -5.76 -10.39
C TRP A 77 0.79 -6.62 -11.65
N ARG A 78 -0.42 -6.99 -12.08
CA ARG A 78 -0.63 -7.72 -13.33
C ARG A 78 -0.30 -6.88 -14.55
N ASP A 79 -0.68 -5.61 -14.53
CA ASP A 79 -0.37 -4.67 -15.60
C ASP A 79 1.16 -4.54 -15.76
N PHE A 80 1.88 -4.35 -14.66
CA PHE A 80 3.35 -4.31 -14.66
C PHE A 80 3.98 -5.61 -15.14
N LYS A 81 3.50 -6.76 -14.66
CA LYS A 81 3.96 -8.08 -15.12
C LYS A 81 3.72 -8.27 -16.62
N SER A 82 2.59 -7.81 -17.14
CA SER A 82 2.24 -7.90 -18.56
C SER A 82 3.13 -7.00 -19.42
N GLU A 83 3.43 -5.79 -18.94
CA GLU A 83 4.30 -4.84 -19.63
C GLU A 83 5.77 -5.28 -19.59
N LYS A 84 6.21 -5.83 -18.45
CA LYS A 84 7.60 -6.22 -18.19
C LYS A 84 7.70 -7.65 -17.65
N PRO A 85 7.40 -8.68 -18.46
CA PRO A 85 7.42 -10.07 -18.00
C PRO A 85 8.82 -10.52 -17.54
N GLY A 86 9.87 -9.93 -18.11
CA GLY A 86 11.28 -10.16 -17.78
C GLY A 86 11.85 -9.23 -16.71
N ALA A 87 11.03 -8.47 -15.98
CA ALA A 87 11.52 -7.52 -14.97
C ALA A 87 12.47 -8.18 -13.98
N THR A 88 13.59 -7.51 -13.72
CA THR A 88 14.56 -7.89 -12.68
C THR A 88 13.97 -7.68 -11.28
N SER A 89 14.58 -8.29 -10.26
CA SER A 89 14.19 -8.04 -8.87
C SER A 89 14.28 -6.55 -8.51
N THR A 90 15.32 -5.85 -8.96
CA THR A 90 15.48 -4.41 -8.77
C THR A 90 14.32 -3.61 -9.34
N GLU A 91 13.86 -3.92 -10.55
CA GLU A 91 12.71 -3.26 -11.17
C GLU A 91 11.41 -3.56 -10.44
N ILE A 92 11.24 -4.80 -9.96
CA ILE A 92 10.09 -5.19 -9.13
C ILE A 92 10.06 -4.39 -7.83
N PHE A 93 11.19 -4.25 -7.14
CA PHE A 93 11.27 -3.44 -5.91
C PHE A 93 11.05 -1.94 -6.19
N LYS A 94 11.58 -1.42 -7.29
CA LYS A 94 11.31 -0.04 -7.71
C LYS A 94 9.81 0.18 -7.93
N HIS A 95 9.16 -0.73 -8.66
CA HIS A 95 7.74 -0.64 -8.92
C HIS A 95 6.90 -0.77 -7.64
N ALA A 96 7.31 -1.61 -6.67
CA ALA A 96 6.68 -1.64 -5.36
C ALA A 96 6.67 -0.27 -4.69
N GLY A 97 7.79 0.46 -4.72
CA GLY A 97 7.86 1.85 -4.21
C GLY A 97 6.91 2.80 -4.94
N GLU A 98 6.83 2.69 -6.27
CA GLU A 98 5.89 3.47 -7.09
C GLU A 98 4.43 3.18 -6.69
N LEU A 99 4.06 1.92 -6.47
CA LEU A 99 2.72 1.55 -6.04
C LEU A 99 2.41 2.01 -4.61
N ILE A 100 3.35 1.91 -3.69
CA ILE A 100 3.22 2.44 -2.31
C ILE A 100 2.87 3.93 -2.35
N HIS A 101 3.57 4.70 -3.17
CA HIS A 101 3.30 6.12 -3.35
C HIS A 101 1.95 6.37 -4.07
N ARG A 102 1.70 5.69 -5.20
CA ARG A 102 0.50 5.86 -6.03
C ARG A 102 -0.79 5.57 -5.28
N PHE A 103 -0.82 4.51 -4.46
CA PHE A 103 -1.98 4.12 -3.67
C PHE A 103 -2.04 4.79 -2.29
N GLN A 104 -1.07 5.66 -1.99
CA GLN A 104 -0.94 6.36 -0.71
C GLN A 104 -1.03 5.38 0.47
N LEU A 105 -0.21 4.34 0.45
CA LEU A 105 -0.11 3.40 1.56
C LEU A 105 0.57 4.07 2.75
N ILE A 106 -0.25 4.75 3.55
CA ILE A 106 0.15 5.30 4.85
C ILE A 106 0.20 4.14 5.85
N GLY A 107 1.38 3.58 6.05
CA GLY A 107 1.61 2.36 6.83
C GLY A 107 2.75 2.50 7.84
N GLY A 108 2.90 1.47 8.67
CA GLY A 108 4.10 1.29 9.51
C GLY A 108 5.31 0.76 8.71
N PRO A 109 6.40 0.38 9.38
CA PRO A 109 7.59 -0.12 8.68
C PRO A 109 7.32 -1.43 7.94
N ILE A 110 8.09 -1.66 6.87
CA ILE A 110 8.12 -2.95 6.18
C ILE A 110 8.76 -3.98 7.10
N GLN A 111 8.10 -5.14 7.23
CA GLN A 111 8.51 -6.24 8.09
C GLN A 111 8.10 -7.59 7.50
N PRO A 112 8.80 -8.68 7.86
CA PRO A 112 8.37 -10.02 7.51
C PRO A 112 6.99 -10.37 8.11
N TYR A 113 6.20 -11.13 7.36
CA TYR A 113 4.85 -11.50 7.73
C TYR A 113 4.80 -12.31 9.03
N TYR A 114 5.77 -13.20 9.23
CA TYR A 114 5.85 -14.06 10.41
C TYR A 114 6.58 -13.43 11.59
N SER A 115 7.03 -12.17 11.49
CA SER A 115 7.59 -11.43 12.61
C SER A 115 6.52 -11.18 13.68
N ARG A 116 6.85 -11.52 14.92
CA ARG A 116 6.11 -11.10 16.12
C ARG A 116 6.84 -9.89 16.72
N PRO A 117 6.17 -8.77 16.96
CA PRO A 117 6.76 -7.69 17.75
C PRO A 117 7.02 -8.21 19.18
N GLY A 118 8.28 -8.18 19.63
CA GLY A 118 8.65 -8.46 21.03
C GLY A 118 8.91 -9.92 21.42
N ALA A 119 9.45 -10.74 20.50
CA ALA A 119 10.07 -12.02 20.87
C ALA A 119 11.55 -11.82 21.22
#